data_AF-A0A8S2GCZ4-F1
#
_entry.id   AF-A0A8S2GCZ4-F1
#
_cell.length_a   1.000
_cell.length_b   1.000
_cell.length_c   1.000
_cell.angle_alpha   90.00
_cell.angle_beta   90.00
_cell.angle_gamma   90.00
#
_symmetry.space_group_name_H-M   'P 1'
#
loop_
_entity.id
_entity.type
_entity.pdbx_description
1 polymer ?
#
loop_
_entity_poly.entity_id
_entity_poly.type
_entity_poly.pdbx_seq_one_letter_code
_entity_poly.pdbx_strand_id
1 'polypeptide(L)' 'VVHQAGYTKSDIKLIERAAKNNEIVIMPLVQTFGHLEWILKLNQFKSYRDDANLPLVISPCLN' A
#
# COMPACT_ATOMS: atom_id res chain seq x y z
N VAL A 1 -4.32 -1.33 -18.47
CA VAL A 1 -3.31 -2.25 -17.88
C VAL A 1 -3.95 -2.81 -16.61
N VAL A 2 -4.02 -4.13 -16.44
CA VAL A 2 -4.85 -4.75 -15.39
C VAL A 2 -4.19 -4.59 -14.02
N HIS A 3 -4.87 -3.97 -13.05
CA HIS A 3 -4.50 -4.05 -11.64
C HIS A 3 -5.30 -5.12 -10.92
N GLN A 4 -4.64 -6.19 -10.48
CA GLN A 4 -5.22 -7.10 -9.48
C GLN A 4 -4.83 -6.74 -8.03
N ALA A 5 -3.81 -5.90 -7.78
CA ALA A 5 -3.46 -5.44 -6.41
C ALA A 5 -2.53 -4.19 -6.31
N GLY A 6 -2.69 -3.16 -7.15
CA GLY A 6 -2.02 -1.84 -6.95
C GLY A 6 -1.16 -1.33 -8.11
N TYR A 7 -0.91 0.00 -8.12
CA TYR A 7 -0.28 0.76 -9.22
C TYR A 7 1.12 0.30 -9.63
N THR A 8 1.38 0.20 -10.95
CA THR A 8 2.74 -0.01 -11.44
C THR A 8 3.51 1.30 -11.48
N LYS A 9 4.84 1.22 -11.59
CA LYS A 9 5.68 2.43 -11.78
C LYS A 9 5.30 3.23 -13.03
N SER A 10 4.84 2.57 -14.10
CA SER A 10 4.34 3.27 -15.30
C SER A 10 3.03 3.98 -15.05
N ASP A 11 2.12 3.41 -14.26
CA ASP A 11 0.85 4.06 -13.92
C ASP A 11 1.09 5.29 -13.05
N ILE A 12 1.98 5.20 -12.05
CA ILE A 12 2.36 6.35 -11.22
C ILE A 12 2.96 7.47 -12.08
N LYS A 13 3.90 7.15 -12.99
CA LYS A 13 4.48 8.14 -13.90
C LYS A 13 3.44 8.78 -14.83
N LEU A 14 2.43 8.03 -15.24
CA LEU A 14 1.34 8.54 -16.07
C LEU A 14 0.50 9.55 -15.27
N ILE A 15 0.14 9.22 -14.03
CA ILE A 15 -0.61 10.09 -13.11
C ILE A 15 0.19 11.37 -12.82
N GLU A 16 1.48 11.26 -12.49
CA GLU A 16 2.36 12.40 -12.24
C GLU A 16 2.47 13.34 -13.44
N ARG A 17 2.63 12.79 -14.65
CA ARG A 17 2.67 13.60 -15.89
C ARG A 17 1.35 14.32 -16.12
N ALA A 18 0.23 13.63 -15.95
CA ALA A 18 -1.09 14.23 -16.10
C ALA A 18 -1.31 15.37 -15.11
N ALA A 19 -0.97 15.17 -13.82
CA ALA A 19 -1.09 16.21 -12.81
C ALA A 19 -0.17 17.40 -13.08
N LYS A 20 1.08 17.16 -13.46
CA LYS A 20 2.04 18.22 -13.83
C LYS A 20 1.52 19.09 -14.97
N ASN A 21 0.93 18.48 -16.00
CA ASN A 21 0.37 19.20 -17.15
C ASN A 21 -0.86 20.05 -16.80
N ASN A 22 -1.47 19.81 -15.64
CA ASN A 22 -2.64 20.54 -15.14
C ASN A 22 -2.32 21.34 -13.87
N GLU A 23 -1.04 21.54 -13.54
CA GLU A 23 -0.60 22.30 -12.36
C GLU A 23 -1.14 21.75 -11.02
N ILE A 24 -1.42 20.45 -10.96
CA ILE A 24 -1.91 19.77 -9.76
C ILE A 24 -0.73 19.18 -8.98
N VAL A 25 -0.69 19.43 -7.66
CA VAL A 25 0.25 18.79 -6.74
C VAL A 25 -0.32 17.45 -6.27
N ILE A 26 0.44 16.37 -6.44
CA ILE A 26 0.07 15.05 -5.92
C ILE A 26 0.79 14.81 -4.59
N MET A 27 0.03 14.37 -3.57
CA MET A 27 0.58 13.86 -2.31
C MET A 27 0.15 12.41 -2.14
N PRO A 28 1.08 11.43 -2.24
CA PRO A 28 0.73 10.03 -2.02
C PRO A 28 0.44 9.78 -0.54
N LEU A 29 -0.65 9.07 -0.26
CA LEU A 29 -0.99 8.58 1.06
C LEU A 29 -0.75 7.07 1.09
N VAL A 30 0.22 6.64 1.89
CA VAL A 30 0.55 5.22 2.06
C VAL A 30 0.31 4.79 3.50
N GLN A 31 -0.11 3.55 3.68
CA GLN A 31 -0.30 2.96 4.99
C GLN A 31 1.05 2.45 5.52
N THR A 32 1.39 2.84 6.75
CA THR A 32 2.67 2.45 7.38
C THR A 32 2.50 1.42 8.50
N PHE A 33 1.38 1.43 9.22
CA PHE A 33 1.13 0.50 10.33
C PHE A 33 -0.20 -0.25 10.24
N GLY A 34 -1.30 0.45 9.94
CA GLY A 34 -2.66 -0.11 9.92
C GLY A 34 -3.28 -0.14 8.53
N HIS A 35 -4.51 -0.66 8.44
CA HIS A 35 -5.25 -0.80 7.18
C HIS A 35 -4.50 -1.64 6.13
N LEU A 36 -3.83 -2.69 6.60
CA LEU A 36 -3.00 -3.58 5.78
C LEU A 36 -3.69 -4.93 5.51
N GLU A 37 -5.01 -5.03 5.64
CA GLU A 37 -5.82 -6.25 5.48
C GLU A 37 -5.54 -6.98 4.19
N TRP A 38 -5.37 -6.22 3.11
CA TRP A 38 -5.13 -6.78 1.77
C TRP A 38 -3.79 -7.50 1.65
N ILE A 39 -2.79 -7.08 2.41
CA ILE A 39 -1.46 -7.68 2.44
C ILE A 39 -1.40 -8.73 3.55
N LEU A 40 -1.79 -8.37 4.78
CA LEU A 40 -1.64 -9.21 5.96
C LEU A 40 -2.56 -10.42 5.98
N LYS A 41 -3.64 -10.47 5.19
CA LYS A 41 -4.45 -11.69 5.04
C LYS A 41 -3.71 -12.82 4.33
N LEU A 42 -2.64 -12.51 3.58
CA LEU A 42 -1.84 -13.51 2.88
C LEU A 42 -0.96 -14.27 3.86
N ASN A 43 -0.86 -15.60 3.69
CA ASN A 43 -0.12 -16.47 4.62
C ASN A 43 1.36 -16.07 4.76
N GLN A 44 2.00 -15.63 3.67
CA GLN A 44 3.40 -15.20 3.67
C GLN A 44 3.68 -13.96 4.54
N PHE A 45 2.64 -13.19 4.87
CA PHE A 45 2.76 -11.98 5.69
C PHE A 45 2.13 -12.14 7.09
N LYS A 46 1.68 -13.35 7.46
CA LYS A 46 1.01 -13.58 8.75
C LYS A 46 1.91 -13.31 9.96
N SER A 47 3.22 -13.54 9.83
CA SER A 47 4.19 -13.28 10.91
C SER A 47 4.38 -11.80 11.24
N TYR A 48 3.96 -10.89 10.35
CA TYR A 48 4.08 -9.46 10.57
C TYR A 48 2.90 -8.86 11.33
N ARG A 49 1.81 -9.61 11.52
CA ARG A 49 0.62 -9.12 12.22
C ARG A 49 0.93 -8.83 13.68
N ASP A 50 0.39 -7.74 14.20
CA ASP A 50 0.45 -7.43 15.63
C ASP A 50 -0.30 -8.47 16.48
N ASP A 51 -1.48 -8.88 16.00
CA ASP A 51 -2.22 -10.02 16.54
C ASP A 51 -2.32 -11.09 15.45
N ALA A 52 -1.90 -12.32 15.75
CA ALA A 52 -1.92 -13.45 14.81
C ALA A 52 -3.30 -13.70 14.18
N ASN A 53 -4.38 -13.35 14.88
CA ASN A 53 -5.77 -13.51 14.47
C ASN A 53 -6.30 -12.32 13.66
N LEU A 54 -5.69 -11.14 13.75
CA LEU A 54 -6.16 -9.92 13.10
C LEU A 54 -5.19 -9.45 12.00
N PRO A 55 -5.56 -9.53 10.72
CA PRO A 55 -4.72 -9.08 9.62
C PRO A 55 -4.79 -7.55 9.41
N LEU A 56 -4.93 -6.73 10.45
CA LEU A 56 -5.21 -5.29 10.30
C LEU A 56 -3.95 -4.43 10.36
N VAL A 57 -3.04 -4.78 11.26
CA VAL A 57 -1.94 -3.92 11.71
C VAL A 57 -0.66 -4.75 11.78
N ILE A 58 0.47 -4.15 11.39
CA ILE A 58 1.79 -4.75 11.62
C ILE A 58 2.29 -4.48 13.03
N SER A 59 2.98 -5.44 13.64
CA SER A 59 3.54 -5.22 14.98
C SER A 59 4.68 -4.20 14.93
N PRO A 60 4.62 -3.11 15.72
CA PRO A 60 5.66 -2.08 15.73
C PRO A 60 6.97 -2.57 16.37
N CYS A 61 6.92 -3.67 17.13
CA CYS A 61 8.05 -4.21 17.88
C CYS A 61 8.61 -5.51 17.30
N LEU A 62 8.24 -5.87 16.06
CA LEU A 62 8.78 -7.05 15.39
C LEU A 62 10.26 -6.81 15.04
N ASN A 63 11.17 -7.48 15.75
CA ASN A 63 12.61 -7.46 15.51
C ASN A 63 13.08 -8.76 14.86
#